data_AF-O27323-F1
#
_entry.id   AF-O27323-F1
#
_cell.length_a   1.000
_cell.length_b   1.000
_cell.length_c   1.000
_cell.angle_alpha   90.00
_cell.angle_beta   90.00
_cell.angle_gamma   90.00
#
_symmetry.space_group_name_H-M   'P 1'
#
loop_
_entity.id
_entity.type
_entity.pdbx_description
1 polymer ?
#
loop_
_entity_poly.entity_id
_entity_poly.type
_entity_poly.pdbx_seq_one_letter_code
_entity_poly.pdbx_strand_id
1 'polypeptide(L)'
;MEGLSFLILIVIATFIVAGGLASLRILMGFGKKILTVAGNMVAGLILLLAVNILPFINIPINPLTVLVAGFGGITGVGILLIGSIIGLV
;
A
#
# COMPACT_ATOMS: atom_id res chain seq x y z
N MET A 1 -36.09 -11.88 39.46
CA MET A 1 -34.74 -12.31 39.01
C MET A 1 -34.58 -12.30 37.49
N GLU A 2 -35.64 -12.05 36.70
CA GLU A 2 -35.60 -12.03 35.23
C GLU A 2 -35.03 -10.74 34.63
N GLY A 3 -35.26 -9.58 35.25
CA GLY A 3 -34.74 -8.30 34.75
C GLY A 3 -33.20 -8.19 34.75
N LEU A 4 -32.52 -8.89 35.67
CA LEU A 4 -31.06 -8.93 35.73
C LEU A 4 -30.44 -9.72 34.57
N SER A 5 -31.06 -10.82 34.12
CA SER A 5 -30.54 -11.60 32.99
C SER A 5 -30.67 -10.84 31.67
N PHE A 6 -31.75 -10.07 31.50
CA PHE A 6 -31.96 -9.23 30.32
C PHE A 6 -30.94 -8.09 30.24
N LEU A 7 -30.61 -7.48 31.38
CA LEU A 7 -29.62 -6.40 31.47
C LEU A 7 -28.20 -6.93 31.18
N ILE A 8 -27.85 -8.11 31.70
CA ILE A 8 -26.57 -8.78 31.41
C ILE A 8 -26.46 -9.12 29.91
N LEU A 9 -27.54 -9.62 29.30
CA LEU A 9 -27.58 -9.91 27.87
C LEU A 9 -27.33 -8.65 27.02
N ILE A 10 -27.96 -7.53 27.36
CA ILE A 10 -27.76 -6.24 26.68
C ILE A 10 -26.30 -5.76 26.81
N VAL A 11 -25.71 -5.88 28.00
CA VAL A 11 -24.32 -5.47 28.26
C VAL A 11 -23.35 -6.33 27.42
N ILE A 12 -23.55 -7.65 27.40
CA ILE A 12 -22.71 -8.56 26.61
C ILE A 12 -22.88 -8.28 25.10
N ALA A 13 -24.11 -8.11 24.63
CA ALA A 13 -24.38 -7.79 23.22
C ALA A 13 -23.73 -6.46 22.81
N THR A 14 -23.79 -5.44 23.67
CA THR A 14 -23.15 -4.14 23.43
C THR A 14 -21.63 -4.27 23.35
N PHE A 15 -21.02 -5.05 24.24
CA PHE A 15 -19.57 -5.30 24.22
C PHE A 15 -19.13 -6.05 22.96
N ILE A 16 -19.89 -7.05 22.52
CA ILE A 16 -19.58 -7.81 21.30
C ILE A 16 -19.70 -6.90 20.07
N VAL A 17 -20.76 -6.11 19.97
CA VAL A 17 -20.98 -5.20 18.84
C VAL A 17 -19.91 -4.09 18.83
N ALA A 18 -19.62 -3.48 19.98
CA ALA A 18 -18.58 -2.45 20.10
C ALA A 18 -17.18 -2.99 19.79
N GLY A 19 -16.84 -4.18 20.31
CA GLY A 19 -15.57 -4.85 20.03
C GLY A 19 -15.43 -5.25 18.57
N GLY A 20 -16.51 -5.74 17.95
CA GLY A 20 -16.56 -6.06 16.52
C GLY A 20 -16.38 -4.82 15.63
N LEU A 21 -17.08 -3.73 15.93
CA LEU A 21 -16.92 -2.47 15.20
C LEU A 21 -15.50 -1.90 15.32
N ALA A 22 -14.89 -1.98 16.51
CA ALA A 22 -13.52 -1.52 16.73
C ALA A 22 -12.51 -2.32 15.90
N SER A 23 -12.63 -3.65 15.85
CA SER A 23 -11.72 -4.50 15.08
C SER A 23 -11.87 -4.29 13.56
N LEU A 24 -13.09 -4.13 13.06
CA LEU A 24 -13.35 -3.78 11.66
C LEU A 24 -12.73 -2.42 11.28
N ARG A 25 -12.81 -1.43 12.17
CA ARG A 25 -12.25 -0.10 11.93
C ARG A 25 -10.72 -0.16 11.81
N ILE A 26 -10.08 -0.95 12.65
CA ILE A 26 -8.64 -1.20 12.60
C ILE A 26 -8.29 -1.88 11.27
N LEU A 27 -8.99 -2.96 10.91
CA LEU A 27 -8.75 -3.70 9.67
C LEU A 27 -8.90 -2.84 8.42
N MET A 28 -9.93 -1.99 8.35
CA MET A 28 -10.08 -1.03 7.24
C MET A 28 -8.94 -0.01 7.17
N GLY A 29 -8.42 0.43 8.32
CA GLY A 29 -7.27 1.35 8.37
C GLY A 29 -6.01 0.74 7.78
N PHE A 30 -5.73 -0.53 8.08
CA PHE A 30 -4.60 -1.27 7.50
C PHE A 30 -4.82 -1.57 6.01
N GLY A 31 -6.04 -1.99 5.64
CA GLY A 31 -6.40 -2.28 4.25
C GLY A 31 -6.16 -1.08 3.33
N LYS A 32 -6.56 0.13 3.75
CA LYS A 32 -6.30 1.36 2.99
C LYS A 32 -4.81 1.61 2.77
N LYS A 33 -3.98 1.46 3.81
CA LYS A 33 -2.52 1.67 3.69
C LYS A 33 -1.89 0.69 2.71
N ILE A 34 -2.25 -0.60 2.80
CA ILE A 34 -1.75 -1.63 1.88
C ILE A 34 -2.17 -1.31 0.44
N LEU A 35 -3.43 -0.91 0.25
CA LEU A 35 -3.94 -0.57 -1.07
C LEU A 35 -3.26 0.68 -1.65
N THR A 36 -2.97 1.69 -0.84
CA THR A 36 -2.19 2.87 -1.27
C THR A 36 -0.77 2.48 -1.68
N VAL A 37 -0.11 1.61 -0.92
CA VAL A 37 1.24 1.12 -1.27
C VAL A 37 1.21 0.31 -2.56
N ALA A 38 0.24 -0.59 -2.73
CA ALA A 38 0.06 -1.36 -3.96
C ALA A 38 -0.22 -0.43 -5.17
N GLY A 39 -1.04 0.61 -4.98
CA GLY A 39 -1.30 1.62 -6.01
C GLY A 39 -0.03 2.37 -6.42
N ASN A 40 0.77 2.82 -5.45
CA ASN A 40 2.06 3.46 -5.72
C ASN A 40 3.05 2.51 -6.43
N MET A 41 2.99 1.22 -6.11
CA MET A 41 3.83 0.21 -6.73
C MET A 41 3.50 0.00 -8.19
N VAL A 42 2.21 -0.13 -8.49
CA VAL A 42 1.74 -0.21 -9.89
C VAL A 42 2.09 1.09 -10.63
N ALA A 43 1.87 2.25 -10.01
CA ALA A 43 2.20 3.54 -10.63
C ALA A 43 3.70 3.66 -10.96
N GLY A 44 4.58 3.27 -10.03
CA GLY A 44 6.03 3.28 -10.24
C GLY A 44 6.50 2.32 -11.34
N LEU A 45 5.92 1.12 -11.41
CA LEU A 45 6.21 0.18 -12.50
C LEU A 45 5.74 0.71 -13.86
N ILE A 46 4.54 1.29 -13.93
CA ILE A 46 4.04 1.93 -15.14
C ILE A 46 4.94 3.09 -15.56
N LEU A 47 5.38 3.91 -14.61
CA LEU A 47 6.30 5.03 -14.86
C LEU A 47 7.66 4.56 -15.37
N LEU A 48 8.24 3.50 -14.77
CA LEU A 48 9.49 2.89 -15.24
C LEU A 48 9.35 2.47 -16.71
N LEU A 49 8.24 1.81 -17.05
CA LEU A 49 7.96 1.38 -18.43
C LEU A 49 7.77 2.57 -19.36
N ALA A 50 7.00 3.58 -18.94
CA ALA A 50 6.73 4.78 -19.72
C ALA A 50 8.00 5.58 -20.01
N VAL A 51 8.89 5.70 -19.02
CA VAL A 51 10.17 6.39 -19.14
C VAL A 51 11.12 5.65 -20.08
N ASN A 52 11.10 4.31 -20.09
CA ASN A 52 11.94 3.51 -20.98
C ASN A 52 11.48 3.52 -22.45
N ILE A 53 10.28 4.05 -22.74
CA ILE A 53 9.83 4.28 -24.13
C ILE A 53 10.51 5.53 -24.71
N LEU A 54 11.00 6.44 -23.87
CA LEU A 54 11.66 7.65 -24.33
C LEU A 54 13.05 7.32 -24.92
N PRO A 55 13.38 7.79 -26.13
CA PRO A 55 14.61 7.41 -26.83
C PRO A 55 15.89 7.90 -26.14
N PHE A 56 15.78 8.82 -25.18
CA PHE A 56 16.91 9.40 -24.45
C PHE A 56 17.22 8.70 -23.12
N ILE A 57 16.34 7.80 -22.66
CA ILE A 57 16.46 7.15 -21.35
C ILE A 57 16.32 5.65 -21.53
N ASN A 58 17.38 4.91 -21.24
CA ASN A 58 17.38 3.46 -21.34
C ASN A 58 17.77 2.87 -19.98
N ILE A 59 16.75 2.50 -19.18
CA ILE A 59 16.96 1.89 -17.87
C ILE A 59 16.87 0.37 -18.04
N PRO A 60 17.91 -0.42 -17.67
CA PRO A 60 17.83 -1.86 -17.79
C PRO A 60 16.71 -2.40 -16.89
N ILE A 61 15.76 -3.13 -17.50
CA ILE A 61 14.69 -3.81 -16.77
C ILE A 61 15.28 -5.07 -16.13
N ASN A 62 15.73 -4.94 -14.90
CA ASN A 62 16.24 -6.02 -14.09
C ASN A 62 15.41 -6.10 -12.78
N PRO A 63 15.50 -7.20 -12.02
CA PRO A 63 14.72 -7.33 -10.79
C PRO A 63 14.94 -6.18 -9.80
N LEU A 64 16.15 -5.61 -9.75
CA LEU A 64 16.49 -4.50 -8.86
C LEU A 64 15.79 -3.20 -9.26
N THR A 65 15.78 -2.84 -10.54
CA THR A 65 15.10 -1.64 -11.04
C THR A 65 13.59 -1.75 -10.93
N VAL A 66 13.04 -2.95 -11.15
CA VAL A 66 11.63 -3.26 -10.92
C VAL A 66 11.26 -3.14 -9.44
N LEU A 67 12.12 -3.62 -8.52
CA LEU A 67 11.91 -3.45 -7.08
C LEU A 67 12.01 -1.99 -6.65
N VAL A 68 12.99 -1.24 -7.12
CA VAL A 68 13.19 0.17 -6.76
C VAL A 68 12.04 1.03 -7.31
N ALA A 69 11.60 0.80 -8.55
CA ALA A 69 10.44 1.48 -9.11
C ALA A 69 9.13 1.05 -8.45
N GLY A 70 8.97 -0.24 -8.16
CA GLY A 70 7.79 -0.76 -7.49
C GLY A 70 7.68 -0.24 -6.06
N PHE A 71 8.66 -0.46 -5.19
CA PHE A 71 8.55 -0.03 -3.80
C PHE A 71 8.75 1.49 -3.64
N GLY A 72 9.57 2.11 -4.49
CA GLY A 72 9.83 3.54 -4.47
C GLY A 72 8.79 4.38 -5.23
N GLY A 73 7.89 3.76 -5.99
CA GLY A 73 6.90 4.46 -6.79
C GLY A 73 7.53 5.47 -7.76
N ILE A 74 6.94 6.65 -7.83
CA ILE A 74 7.41 7.78 -8.65
C ILE A 74 8.83 8.20 -8.24
N THR A 75 9.10 8.31 -6.94
CA THR A 75 10.42 8.71 -6.41
C THR A 75 11.49 7.69 -6.76
N GLY A 76 11.16 6.39 -6.69
CA GLY A 76 12.06 5.30 -7.08
C GLY A 76 12.47 5.39 -8.55
N VAL A 77 11.52 5.68 -9.44
CA VAL A 77 11.81 5.90 -10.87
C VAL A 77 12.67 7.15 -11.07
N GLY A 78 12.44 8.22 -10.31
CA GLY A 78 13.29 9.42 -10.32
C GLY A 78 14.75 9.13 -9.92
N ILE A 79 14.96 8.26 -8.93
CA ILE A 79 16.31 7.84 -8.52
C ILE A 79 16.97 7.02 -9.62
N LEU A 80 16.23 6.10 -10.26
CA LEU A 80 16.74 5.30 -11.38
C LEU A 80 17.09 6.16 -12.60
N LEU A 81 16.29 7.19 -12.87
CA LEU A 81 16.57 8.20 -13.90
C LEU A 81 17.90 8.92 -13.63
N ILE A 82 18.10 9.41 -12.40
CA ILE A 82 19.34 10.06 -12.00
C ILE A 82 20.51 9.07 -12.10
N GLY A 83 20.33 7.84 -11.60
CA GLY A 83 21.30 6.74 -11.67
C GLY A 83 21.74 6.42 -13.10
N SER A 84 20.80 6.43 -14.04
CA SER A 84 21.06 6.20 -15.46
C SER A 84 21.86 7.35 -16.09
N ILE A 85 21.55 8.61 -15.74
CA ILE A 85 22.28 9.79 -16.23
C ILE A 85 23.74 9.80 -15.74
N ILE A 86 24.00 9.36 -14.51
CA ILE A 86 25.36 9.29 -13.94
C ILE A 86 26.11 8.00 -14.30
N GLY A 87 25.50 7.09 -15.07
CA GLY A 87 26.12 5.84 -15.53
C GLY A 87 26.25 4.74 -14.47
N LEU A 88 25.46 4.81 -13.40
CA LEU A 88 25.49 3.87 -12.27
C LEU A 88 24.50 2.71 -12.45
N VAL A 89 23.51 2.88 -13.33
CA VAL A 89 22.44 1.91 -13.66
C VAL A 89 22.19 1.88 -15.15
#